data_AF-A0A1G9NB02-F1
#
_entry.id   AF-A0A1G9NB02-F1
#
_cell.length_a   1.000
_cell.length_b   1.000
_cell.length_c   1.000
_cell.angle_alpha   90.00
_cell.angle_beta   90.00
_cell.angle_gamma   90.00
#
_symmetry.space_group_name_H-M   'P 1'
#
loop_
_entity.id
_entity.type
_entity.pdbx_description
1 polymer ?
#
loop_
_entity_poly.entity_id
_entity_poly.type
_entity_poly.pdbx_seq_one_letter_code
_entity_poly.pdbx_strand_id
1 'polypeptide(L)'
;MQMQYAAIVVVLLVGVIVYFGYRSRKGQPSDPKRSTASNVISMERHRKAKQSAVEQPCSSCKKKNGKLIFYAQDNGTVVGLCKDCKAKAKKRDMLPL
;
A
#
# COMPACT_ATOMS: atom_id res chain seq x y z
N MET A 1 -55.27 7.62 20.85
CA MET A 1 -54.39 7.81 19.67
C MET A 1 -53.04 8.44 20.04
N GLN A 2 -52.99 9.63 20.64
CA GLN A 2 -51.74 10.37 20.89
C GLN A 2 -50.73 9.65 21.82
N MET A 3 -51.21 8.99 22.88
CA MET A 3 -50.36 8.23 23.82
C MET A 3 -49.73 6.96 23.20
N GLN A 4 -50.40 6.35 22.23
CA GLN A 4 -49.86 5.16 21.55
C GLN A 4 -48.75 5.55 20.57
N TYR A 5 -48.88 6.68 19.87
CA TYR A 5 -47.81 7.20 19.02
C TYR A 5 -46.57 7.60 19.84
N ALA A 6 -46.76 8.21 21.01
CA ALA A 6 -45.64 8.53 21.89
C ALA A 6 -44.86 7.27 22.32
N ALA A 7 -45.56 6.20 22.70
CA ALA A 7 -44.93 4.94 23.05
C ALA A 7 -44.17 4.30 21.88
N ILE A 8 -44.76 4.28 20.67
CA ILE A 8 -44.12 3.72 19.47
C ILE A 8 -42.86 4.51 19.10
N VAL A 9 -42.91 5.85 19.17
CA VAL A 9 -41.74 6.70 18.87
C VAL A 9 -40.61 6.45 19.85
N VAL A 10 -40.91 6.26 21.13
CA VAL A 10 -39.89 5.94 22.15
C VAL A 10 -39.23 4.58 21.87
N VAL A 11 -40.01 3.55 21.54
CA VAL A 11 -39.46 2.22 21.21
C VAL A 11 -38.57 2.28 19.96
N LEU A 12 -39.00 3.02 18.93
CA LEU A 12 -38.19 3.20 17.72
C LEU A 12 -36.89 3.96 18.01
N LEU A 13 -36.93 5.02 18.83
CA LEU A 13 -35.74 5.76 19.21
C LEU A 13 -34.74 4.88 19.99
N VAL A 14 -35.24 4.09 20.95
CA VAL A 14 -34.39 3.15 21.70
C VAL A 14 -33.78 2.10 20.77
N GLY A 15 -34.56 1.56 19.83
CA GLY A 15 -34.08 0.60 18.82
C GLY A 15 -32.98 1.19 17.93
N VAL A 16 -33.13 2.45 17.49
CA VAL A 16 -32.12 3.15 16.69
C VAL A 16 -30.84 3.38 17.48
N ILE A 17 -30.93 3.80 18.75
CA ILE A 17 -29.78 4.02 19.62
C ILE A 17 -29.01 2.70 19.84
N VAL A 18 -29.71 1.60 20.12
CA VAL A 18 -29.10 0.28 20.30
C VAL A 18 -28.46 -0.22 19.01
N TYR A 19 -29.14 -0.06 17.87
CA TYR A 19 -28.61 -0.43 16.56
C TYR A 19 -27.34 0.35 16.20
N PHE A 20 -27.34 1.67 16.38
CA PHE A 20 -26.16 2.50 16.16
C PHE A 20 -25.03 2.16 17.13
N GLY A 21 -25.32 1.93 18.41
CA GLY A 21 -24.33 1.49 19.39
C GLY A 21 -23.68 0.16 19.02
N TYR A 22 -24.48 -0.82 18.57
CA TYR A 22 -23.98 -2.12 18.12
C TYR A 22 -23.19 -2.02 16.81
N ARG A 23 -23.66 -1.23 15.86
CA ARG A 23 -22.97 -0.97 14.58
C ARG A 23 -21.67 -0.21 14.77
N SER A 24 -21.63 0.77 15.68
CA SER A 24 -20.44 1.56 15.98
C SER A 24 -19.35 0.69 16.63
N ARG A 25 -19.72 -0.30 17.47
CA ARG A 25 -18.76 -1.29 18.02
C ARG A 25 -18.18 -2.25 16.97
N LYS A 26 -18.93 -2.60 15.91
CA LYS A 26 -18.42 -3.41 14.79
C LYS A 26 -17.71 -2.58 13.71
N GLY A 27 -17.88 -1.27 13.73
CA GLY A 27 -17.42 -0.34 12.71
C GLY A 27 -16.13 0.37 13.06
N GLN A 28 -15.25 -0.23 13.87
CA GLN A 28 -13.87 0.20 13.92
C GLN A 28 -13.13 -0.57 12.80
N PRO A 29 -13.02 -0.03 11.56
CA PRO A 29 -11.88 -0.40 10.75
C PRO A 29 -10.70 -0.02 11.65
N SER A 30 -9.93 -1.01 12.03
CA SER A 30 -8.66 -0.81 12.70
C SER A 30 -7.83 0.10 11.79
N ASP A 31 -7.94 1.41 12.01
CA ASP A 31 -7.03 2.41 11.51
C ASP A 31 -5.63 1.86 11.78
N PRO A 32 -4.75 1.80 10.77
CA PRO A 32 -3.44 1.23 10.96
C PRO A 32 -2.75 2.09 11.99
N LYS A 33 -2.67 1.56 13.23
CA LYS A 33 -2.00 2.19 14.37
C LYS A 33 -0.76 2.89 13.84
N ARG A 34 -0.74 4.21 13.99
CA ARG A 34 0.46 5.05 13.93
C ARG A 34 1.58 4.23 14.54
N SER A 35 2.48 3.72 13.71
CA SER A 35 3.66 3.02 14.21
C SER A 35 4.43 4.04 15.01
N THR A 36 4.51 3.79 16.31
CA THR A 36 5.69 4.15 17.09
C THR A 36 6.93 3.90 16.23
N ALA A 37 7.83 4.88 16.17
CA ALA A 37 9.09 4.79 15.43
C ALA A 37 10.00 3.74 16.07
N SER A 38 9.63 2.47 15.97
CA SER A 38 10.44 1.34 16.34
C SER A 38 11.39 1.07 15.19
N ASN A 39 12.69 0.92 15.48
CA ASN A 39 13.72 0.45 14.55
C ASN A 39 13.49 -0.98 14.00
N VAL A 40 12.30 -1.54 14.21
CA VAL A 40 11.89 -2.84 13.72
C VAL A 40 10.94 -2.62 12.56
N ILE A 41 11.45 -2.84 11.35
CA ILE A 41 10.63 -2.75 10.14
C ILE A 41 9.88 -4.07 9.99
N SER A 42 8.55 -4.04 10.16
CA SER A 42 7.73 -5.25 10.04
C SER A 42 7.76 -5.80 8.61
N MET A 43 8.00 -7.11 8.48
CA MET A 43 8.03 -7.79 7.18
C MET A 43 6.69 -7.76 6.45
N GLU A 44 5.56 -7.76 7.16
CA GLU A 44 4.22 -7.55 6.57
C GLU A 44 4.11 -6.21 5.82
N ARG A 45 4.65 -5.13 6.37
CA ARG A 45 4.65 -3.82 5.69
C ARG A 45 5.53 -3.84 4.44
N HIS A 46 6.70 -4.47 4.51
CA HIS A 46 7.55 -4.65 3.33
C HIS A 46 6.87 -5.50 2.25
N ARG A 47 6.13 -6.54 2.64
CA ARG A 47 5.38 -7.39 1.71
C ARG A 47 4.25 -6.62 1.03
N LYS A 48 3.46 -5.85 1.80
CA LYS A 48 2.39 -4.99 1.24
C LYS A 48 2.95 -3.87 0.37
N ALA A 49 4.04 -3.23 0.79
CA ALA A 49 4.71 -2.20 0.01
C ALA A 49 5.33 -2.75 -1.29
N LYS A 50 5.84 -3.99 -1.31
CA LYS A 50 6.26 -4.68 -2.53
C LYS A 50 5.09 -4.99 -3.47
N GLN A 51 3.93 -5.36 -2.92
CA GLN A 51 2.72 -5.59 -3.72
C GLN A 51 2.16 -4.30 -4.34
N SER A 52 2.32 -3.15 -3.68
CA SER A 52 1.96 -1.84 -4.20
C SER A 52 3.13 -1.08 -4.82
N ALA A 53 4.29 -1.71 -5.00
CA ALA A 53 5.47 -1.06 -5.56
C ALA A 53 5.18 -0.76 -7.02
N VAL A 54 4.79 0.50 -7.26
CA VAL A 54 4.79 1.11 -8.58
C VAL A 54 6.06 0.68 -9.30
N GLU A 55 5.89 0.13 -10.50
CA GLU A 55 6.98 -0.40 -11.32
C GLU A 55 8.16 0.57 -11.29
N GLN A 56 9.34 0.06 -10.88
CA GLN A 56 10.53 0.89 -10.78
C GLN A 56 10.88 1.42 -12.18
N PRO A 57 11.17 2.72 -12.33
CA PRO A 57 11.55 3.27 -13.62
C PRO A 57 12.98 2.85 -13.99
N CYS A 58 13.23 2.70 -15.29
CA CYS A 58 14.58 2.45 -15.80
C CYS A 58 15.53 3.59 -15.42
N SER A 59 16.72 3.27 -14.89
CA SER A 59 17.71 4.27 -14.48
C SER A 59 18.23 5.14 -15.65
N SER A 60 18.18 4.63 -16.89
CA SER A 60 18.66 5.38 -18.07
C SER A 60 17.58 6.21 -18.77
N CYS A 61 16.39 5.66 -18.98
CA CYS A 61 15.33 6.34 -19.75
C CYS A 61 14.16 6.83 -18.89
N LYS A 62 14.15 6.50 -17.59
CA LYS A 62 13.10 6.84 -16.62
C LYS A 62 11.69 6.34 -16.96
N LYS A 63 11.55 5.53 -18.02
CA LYS A 63 10.29 4.91 -18.40
C LYS A 63 9.96 3.73 -17.48
N LYS A 64 8.67 3.57 -17.17
CA LYS A 64 8.12 2.42 -16.43
C LYS A 64 7.79 1.33 -17.47
N ASN A 65 8.70 0.37 -17.61
CA ASN A 65 8.59 -0.69 -18.62
C ASN A 65 8.44 -2.07 -17.96
N GLY A 66 7.85 -2.14 -16.77
CA GLY A 66 7.75 -3.39 -16.01
C GLY A 66 9.10 -4.00 -15.64
N LYS A 67 9.47 -5.10 -16.31
CA LYS A 67 10.65 -5.91 -15.98
C LYS A 67 11.95 -5.18 -16.34
N LEU A 68 12.68 -4.77 -15.30
CA LEU A 68 14.05 -4.26 -15.41
C LEU A 68 15.06 -5.42 -15.33
N ILE A 69 16.16 -5.29 -16.05
CA ILE A 69 17.35 -6.15 -15.93
C ILE A 69 18.39 -5.36 -15.13
N PHE A 70 18.93 -5.97 -14.10
CA PHE A 70 19.93 -5.34 -13.25
C PHE A 70 21.33 -5.59 -13.81
N TYR A 71 22.15 -4.54 -13.80
CA TYR A 71 23.54 -4.60 -14.20
C TYR A 71 24.42 -4.00 -13.10
N ALA A 72 25.58 -4.61 -12.87
CA ALA A 72 26.66 -4.05 -12.06
C ALA A 72 27.50 -3.10 -12.92
N GLN A 73 27.70 -1.88 -12.41
CA GLN A 73 28.60 -0.89 -13.00
C GLN A 73 29.95 -0.95 -12.28
N ASP A 74 31.02 -0.48 -12.95
CA ASP A 74 32.41 -0.57 -12.45
C ASP A 74 32.64 0.18 -11.12
N ASN A 75 31.79 1.15 -10.80
CA ASN A 75 31.78 1.86 -9.52
C ASN A 75 31.11 1.08 -8.38
N GLY A 76 30.72 -0.18 -8.60
CA GLY A 76 30.03 -1.02 -7.62
C GLY A 76 28.54 -0.71 -7.46
N THR A 77 27.97 0.20 -8.27
CA THR A 77 26.53 0.49 -8.22
C THR A 77 25.73 -0.49 -9.09
N VAL A 78 24.50 -0.79 -8.65
CA VAL A 78 23.56 -1.63 -9.39
C VAL A 78 22.51 -0.75 -10.06
N VAL A 79 22.40 -0.86 -11.39
CA VAL A 79 21.44 -0.08 -12.19
C VAL A 79 20.41 -1.00 -12.84
N GLY A 80 19.13 -0.60 -12.77
CA GLY A 80 18.04 -1.30 -13.43
C GLY A 80 17.76 -0.70 -14.81
N LEU A 81 17.95 -1.48 -15.88
CA LEU A 81 17.72 -1.04 -17.25
C LEU A 81 16.55 -1.78 -17.90
N CYS A 82 15.76 -1.07 -18.69
CA CYS A 82 14.75 -1.68 -19.54
C CYS A 82 15.40 -2.38 -20.75
N LYS A 83 14.63 -3.24 -21.44
CA LYS A 83 15.07 -3.98 -22.62
C LYS A 83 15.71 -3.07 -23.69
N ASP A 84 15.14 -1.90 -23.92
CA ASP A 84 15.63 -0.94 -24.92
C ASP A 84 16.97 -0.30 -24.51
N CYS A 85 17.20 -0.14 -23.20
CA CYS A 85 18.44 0.42 -22.67
C CYS A 85 19.56 -0.62 -22.48
N LYS A 86 19.31 -1.90 -22.76
CA LYS A 86 20.32 -2.97 -22.70
C LYS A 86 21.55 -2.67 -23.55
N ALA A 87 21.36 -2.05 -24.71
CA ALA A 87 22.48 -1.67 -25.58
C ALA A 87 23.44 -0.68 -24.90
N LYS A 88 22.97 0.15 -23.97
CA LYS A 88 23.82 1.08 -23.21
C LYS A 88 24.65 0.36 -22.15
N ALA A 89 24.12 -0.69 -21.52
CA ALA A 89 24.89 -1.55 -20.63
C ALA A 89 26.00 -2.28 -21.38
N LYS A 90 25.67 -2.87 -22.55
CA LYS A 90 26.66 -3.57 -23.37
C LYS A 90 27.77 -2.64 -23.88
N LYS A 91 27.48 -1.37 -24.17
CA LYS A 91 28.49 -0.37 -24.55
C LYS A 91 29.41 0.05 -23.40
N ARG A 92 29.00 -0.17 -22.15
CA ARG A 92 29.77 0.17 -20.96
C ARG A 92 30.27 -1.09 -20.23
N ASP A 93 30.31 -2.22 -20.93
CA ASP A 93 30.73 -3.53 -20.42
C ASP A 93 30.14 -3.90 -19.04
N MET A 94 28.90 -3.48 -18.78
CA MET A 94 28.26 -3.75 -17.49
C MET A 94 27.88 -5.23 -17.38
N LEU A 95 28.12 -5.83 -16.21
CA LEU A 95 27.84 -7.24 -15.97
C LEU A 95 26.35 -7.44 -15.59
N PRO A 96 25.60 -8.31 -16.28
CA PRO A 96 24.23 -8.63 -15.88
C PRO A 96 24.22 -9.46 -14.59
N LEU A 97 23.26 -9.16 -13.70
CA LEU A 97 23.00 -9.88 -12.46
C LEU A 97 21.70 -10.70 -12.55
#